data_AF-A0A918VGG7-F1
#
_entry.id   AF-A0A918VGG7-F1
#
_cell.length_a   1.000
_cell.length_b   1.000
_cell.length_c   1.000
_cell.angle_alpha   90.00
_cell.angle_beta   90.00
_cell.angle_gamma   90.00
#
_symmetry.space_group_name_H-M   'P 1'
#
loop_
_entity.id
_entity.type
_entity.pdbx_description
1 polymer ?
#
loop_
_entity_poly.entity_id
_entity_poly.type
_entity_poly.pdbx_seq_one_letter_code
_entity_poly.pdbx_strand_id
1 'polypeptide(L)'
;MATWIWNTSIEKNIDELNIDIIKKEVNLNEFEIEPILIFLPRLNAAISKTLENENYPSDYIQEAKFFIKIFKNHPHVKCTAFLSDIEGKKYMGDSISFNVNDNNFKEFKVRPSNDMDWASEGENQLNTSEWFGALIRYFMGFGKTKFNSFYNQKELKKNAIIGNLFQITLLIVFFYLLYRFTQ
;
A
#
# COMPACT_ATOMS: atom_id res chain seq x y z
N MET A 1 -21.57 -4.17 7.78
CA MET A 1 -20.36 -3.72 8.51
C MET A 1 -19.59 -2.66 7.73
N ALA A 2 -19.19 -2.89 6.47
CA ALA A 2 -18.52 -1.88 5.64
C ALA A 2 -19.32 -0.57 5.46
N THR A 3 -20.64 -0.65 5.31
CA THR A 3 -21.53 0.52 5.22
C THR A 3 -21.51 1.38 6.47
N TRP A 4 -21.54 0.75 7.64
CA TRP A 4 -21.45 1.46 8.92
C TRP A 4 -20.07 2.13 9.07
N ILE A 5 -18.98 1.40 8.78
CA ILE A 5 -17.63 1.96 8.81
C ILE A 5 -17.53 3.18 7.90
N TRP A 6 -18.02 3.10 6.66
CA TRP A 6 -17.97 4.22 5.72
C TRP A 6 -18.82 5.41 6.20
N ASN A 7 -20.09 5.21 6.56
CA ASN A 7 -20.97 6.29 7.04
C ASN A 7 -20.37 7.03 8.24
N THR A 8 -19.96 6.30 9.27
CA THR A 8 -19.38 6.90 10.48
C THR A 8 -18.04 7.57 10.20
N SER A 9 -17.25 7.05 9.25
CA SER A 9 -15.99 7.68 8.83
C SER A 9 -16.23 8.98 8.05
N ILE A 10 -17.24 9.04 7.18
CA ILE A 10 -17.63 10.27 6.48
C ILE A 10 -18.14 11.32 7.47
N GLU A 11 -19.02 10.94 8.40
CA GLU A 11 -19.56 11.84 9.43
C GLU A 11 -18.48 12.46 10.31
N LYS A 12 -17.46 11.66 10.68
CA LYS A 12 -16.33 12.10 11.53
C LYS A 12 -15.13 12.60 10.74
N ASN A 13 -15.24 12.67 9.41
CA ASN A 13 -14.18 13.11 8.51
C ASN A 13 -12.86 12.30 8.62
N ILE A 14 -12.97 11.00 8.90
CA ILE A 14 -11.86 10.05 9.05
C ILE A 14 -11.59 9.36 7.71
N ASP A 15 -10.32 9.36 7.28
CA ASP A 15 -9.90 8.72 6.03
C ASP A 15 -9.22 7.35 6.23
N GLU A 16 -8.78 7.08 7.46
CA GLU A 16 -8.01 5.88 7.80
C GLU A 16 -8.40 5.35 9.18
N LEU A 17 -8.51 4.03 9.29
CA LEU A 17 -8.87 3.34 10.52
C LEU A 17 -7.93 2.15 10.74
N ASN A 18 -7.36 2.08 11.95
CA ASN A 18 -6.40 1.05 12.36
C ASN A 18 -6.98 0.20 13.47
N ILE A 19 -7.05 -1.11 13.25
CA ILE A 19 -7.53 -2.10 14.21
C ILE A 19 -6.35 -2.95 14.63
N ASP A 20 -5.97 -2.91 15.90
CA ASP A 20 -4.96 -3.78 16.49
C ASP A 20 -5.64 -5.04 17.06
N ILE A 21 -5.35 -6.18 16.45
CA ILE A 21 -5.96 -7.47 16.80
C ILE A 21 -5.35 -8.03 18.09
N ILE A 22 -4.05 -7.80 18.32
CA ILE A 22 -3.33 -8.34 19.48
C ILE A 22 -3.70 -7.54 20.74
N LYS A 23 -3.65 -6.21 20.64
CA LYS A 23 -4.03 -5.31 21.75
C LYS A 23 -5.53 -5.23 21.96
N LYS A 24 -6.32 -5.71 20.99
CA LYS A 24 -7.80 -5.64 20.97
C LYS A 24 -8.30 -4.20 21.02
N GLU A 25 -7.53 -3.29 20.43
CA GLU A 25 -7.80 -1.86 20.44
C GLU A 25 -8.03 -1.39 19.01
N VAL A 26 -8.90 -0.42 18.84
CA VAL A 26 -9.06 0.29 17.57
C VAL A 26 -8.66 1.73 17.83
N ASN A 27 -7.69 2.22 17.06
CA ASN A 27 -6.98 3.45 17.37
C ASN A 27 -7.78 4.67 16.89
N LEU A 28 -8.96 4.91 17.46
CA LEU A 28 -9.82 6.06 17.20
C LEU A 28 -10.60 6.40 18.47
N ASN A 29 -10.19 7.46 19.17
CA ASN A 29 -10.83 7.94 20.40
C ASN A 29 -12.30 8.34 20.25
N GLU A 30 -12.81 8.45 19.02
CA GLU A 30 -14.15 8.96 18.73
C GLU A 30 -15.10 7.93 18.13
N PHE A 31 -14.66 6.73 17.77
CA PHE A 31 -15.52 5.74 17.11
C PHE A 31 -16.24 4.90 18.20
N GLU A 32 -17.56 4.70 18.11
CA GLU A 32 -18.26 3.72 18.97
C GLU A 32 -18.12 2.33 18.33
N ILE A 33 -17.11 1.56 18.76
CA ILE A 33 -16.52 0.46 17.98
C ILE A 33 -17.02 -0.93 18.39
N GLU A 34 -18.04 -0.99 19.25
CA GLU A 34 -18.55 -2.24 19.83
C GLU A 34 -18.74 -3.36 18.79
N PRO A 35 -19.31 -3.12 17.59
CA PRO A 35 -19.51 -4.19 16.61
C PRO A 35 -18.21 -4.84 16.14
N ILE A 36 -17.10 -4.09 16.04
CA ILE A 36 -15.80 -4.61 15.57
C ILE A 36 -15.07 -5.33 16.70
N LEU A 37 -15.10 -4.76 17.91
CA LEU A 37 -14.42 -5.30 19.09
C LEU A 37 -14.87 -6.73 19.42
N ILE A 38 -16.15 -7.06 19.16
CA ILE A 38 -16.71 -8.41 19.36
C ILE A 38 -15.96 -9.47 18.52
N PHE A 39 -15.43 -9.12 17.35
CA PHE A 39 -14.75 -10.07 16.47
C PHE A 39 -13.25 -10.23 16.76
N LEU A 40 -12.61 -9.28 17.45
CA LEU A 40 -11.17 -9.29 17.70
C LEU A 40 -10.69 -10.51 18.51
N PRO A 41 -11.39 -10.97 19.57
CA PRO A 41 -10.98 -12.17 20.30
C PRO A 41 -10.95 -13.43 19.41
N ARG A 42 -11.91 -13.56 18.50
CA ARG A 42 -11.99 -14.71 17.58
C ARG A 42 -10.85 -14.68 16.57
N LEU A 43 -10.48 -13.50 16.08
CA LEU A 43 -9.36 -13.32 15.17
C LEU A 43 -8.03 -13.63 15.85
N ASN A 44 -7.84 -13.16 17.09
CA ASN A 44 -6.64 -13.48 17.85
C ASN A 44 -6.52 -14.98 18.12
N ALA A 45 -7.63 -15.65 18.48
CA ALA A 45 -7.65 -17.10 18.65
C ALA A 45 -7.31 -17.86 17.36
N ALA A 46 -7.73 -17.34 16.20
CA ALA A 46 -7.37 -17.93 14.91
C ALA A 46 -5.87 -17.82 14.63
N ILE A 47 -5.25 -16.67 14.95
CA ILE A 47 -3.79 -16.49 14.85
C ILE A 47 -3.07 -17.49 15.75
N SER A 48 -3.44 -17.58 17.02
CA SER A 48 -2.82 -18.51 17.98
C SER A 48 -2.93 -19.96 17.51
N LYS A 49 -4.11 -20.37 17.02
CA LYS A 49 -4.32 -21.74 16.52
C LYS A 49 -3.48 -22.03 15.27
N THR A 50 -3.33 -21.06 14.37
CA THR A 50 -2.46 -21.23 13.20
C THR A 50 -1.00 -21.36 13.59
N LEU A 51 -0.53 -20.56 14.56
CA LEU A 51 0.84 -20.68 15.08
C LEU A 51 1.08 -22.05 15.72
N GLU A 52 0.13 -22.55 16.51
CA GLU A 52 0.20 -23.88 17.11
C GLU A 52 0.27 -24.99 16.04
N ASN A 53 -0.58 -24.94 15.02
CA ASN A 53 -0.59 -25.93 13.94
C ASN A 53 0.73 -25.97 13.15
N GLU A 54 1.37 -24.82 12.99
CA GLU A 54 2.61 -24.65 12.24
C GLU A 54 3.87 -24.78 13.15
N ASN A 55 3.71 -25.14 14.42
CA ASN A 55 4.76 -25.26 15.43
C ASN A 55 5.58 -23.98 15.68
N TYR A 56 4.97 -22.80 15.54
CA TYR A 56 5.58 -21.53 15.92
C TYR A 56 5.32 -21.19 17.40
N PRO A 57 6.21 -20.42 18.05
CA PRO A 57 5.96 -19.86 19.36
C PRO A 57 4.68 -19.00 19.39
N SER A 58 3.95 -19.00 20.50
CA SER A 58 2.71 -18.23 20.64
C SER A 58 2.92 -16.71 20.59
N ASP A 59 4.13 -16.25 20.90
CA ASP A 59 4.59 -14.87 20.88
C ASP A 59 5.34 -14.50 19.58
N TYR A 60 5.36 -15.41 18.60
CA TYR A 60 6.04 -15.20 17.32
C TYR A 60 5.52 -13.98 16.56
N ILE A 61 4.21 -13.69 16.63
CA ILE A 61 3.59 -12.51 16.02
C ILE A 61 3.47 -11.41 17.08
N GLN A 62 4.23 -10.33 16.90
CA GLN A 62 4.23 -9.19 17.81
C GLN A 62 3.16 -8.15 17.48
N GLU A 63 2.86 -7.96 16.18
CA GLU A 63 1.83 -7.04 15.74
C GLU A 63 0.91 -7.70 14.72
N ALA A 64 -0.40 -7.49 14.88
CA ALA A 64 -1.40 -7.86 13.89
C ALA A 64 -2.40 -6.72 13.76
N LYS A 65 -2.42 -6.07 12.59
CA LYS A 65 -3.22 -4.86 12.35
C LYS A 65 -4.04 -4.99 11.07
N PHE A 66 -5.28 -4.50 11.10
CA PHE A 66 -6.01 -4.17 9.88
C PHE A 66 -5.92 -2.68 9.62
N PHE A 67 -5.44 -2.32 8.44
CA PHE A 67 -5.46 -0.97 7.91
C PHE A 67 -6.67 -0.81 7.00
N ILE A 68 -7.57 0.10 7.34
CA ILE A 68 -8.78 0.35 6.58
C ILE A 68 -8.74 1.77 6.03
N LYS A 69 -8.65 1.90 4.71
CA LYS A 69 -8.72 3.17 4.00
C LYS A 69 -10.15 3.44 3.52
N ILE A 70 -10.64 4.63 3.82
CA ILE A 70 -11.96 5.11 3.41
C ILE A 70 -11.77 6.09 2.25
N PHE A 71 -12.50 5.87 1.16
CA PHE A 71 -12.53 6.83 0.05
C PHE A 71 -13.75 7.74 0.21
N LYS A 72 -13.53 9.06 0.30
CA LYS A 72 -14.62 10.05 0.39
C LYS A 72 -15.36 10.24 -0.93
N ASN A 73 -14.60 10.29 -2.03
CA ASN A 73 -15.13 10.59 -3.36
C ASN A 73 -15.74 9.38 -4.07
N HIS A 74 -15.53 8.18 -3.52
CA HIS A 74 -16.06 6.94 -4.06
C HIS A 74 -16.56 6.08 -2.89
N PRO A 75 -17.73 5.43 -2.98
CA PRO A 75 -18.33 4.66 -1.89
C PRO A 75 -17.60 3.32 -1.71
N HIS A 76 -16.31 3.39 -1.41
CA HIS A 76 -15.41 2.25 -1.28
C HIS A 76 -14.63 2.32 0.02
N VAL A 77 -14.39 1.13 0.57
CA VAL A 77 -13.52 0.91 1.71
C VAL A 77 -12.51 -0.17 1.30
N LYS A 78 -11.23 0.06 1.55
CA LYS A 78 -10.16 -0.90 1.29
C LYS A 78 -9.56 -1.34 2.61
N CYS A 79 -9.46 -2.65 2.80
CA CYS A 79 -8.86 -3.25 3.99
C CYS A 79 -7.61 -4.02 3.58
N THR A 80 -6.54 -3.81 4.32
CA THR A 80 -5.27 -4.51 4.16
C THR A 80 -4.86 -5.09 5.50
N ALA A 81 -4.53 -6.38 5.52
CA ALA A 81 -4.05 -7.06 6.71
C ALA A 81 -2.53 -6.93 6.81
N PHE A 82 -2.02 -6.73 8.02
CA PHE A 82 -0.61 -6.58 8.29
C PHE A 82 -0.22 -7.39 9.53
N LEU A 83 0.86 -8.17 9.42
CA LEU A 83 1.47 -8.91 10.52
C LEU A 83 2.94 -8.54 10.63
N SER A 84 3.47 -8.43 11.85
CA SER A 84 4.90 -8.38 12.12
C SER A 84 5.31 -9.50 13.05
N ASP A 85 6.37 -10.22 12.69
CA ASP A 85 6.95 -11.25 13.54
C ASP A 85 7.98 -10.69 14.53
N ILE A 86 8.49 -11.57 15.39
CA ILE A 86 9.52 -11.30 16.40
C ILE A 86 10.86 -10.87 15.79
N GLU A 87 11.12 -11.22 14.53
CA GLU A 87 12.32 -10.81 13.80
C GLU A 87 12.15 -9.43 13.15
N GLY A 88 10.96 -8.83 13.28
CA GLY A 88 10.60 -7.54 12.68
C GLY A 88 10.24 -7.62 11.20
N LYS A 89 10.10 -8.84 10.65
CA LYS A 89 9.68 -9.04 9.27
C LYS A 89 8.17 -8.84 9.16
N LYS A 90 7.81 -8.08 8.13
CA LYS A 90 6.47 -7.60 7.88
C LYS A 90 5.82 -8.44 6.78
N TYR A 91 4.60 -8.91 7.04
CA TYR A 91 3.80 -9.65 6.08
C TYR A 91 2.55 -8.85 5.79
N MET A 92 2.32 -8.57 4.51
CA MET A 92 1.13 -7.87 4.06
C MET A 92 0.21 -8.84 3.34
N GLY A 93 -1.05 -8.91 3.79
CA GLY A 93 -2.09 -9.66 3.11
C GLY A 93 -2.61 -8.93 1.88
N ASP A 94 -3.33 -9.66 1.04
CA ASP A 94 -4.02 -9.09 -0.11
C ASP A 94 -4.96 -7.96 0.34
N SER A 95 -4.97 -6.88 -0.44
CA SER A 95 -5.86 -5.75 -0.19
C SER A 95 -7.24 -6.06 -0.75
N ILE A 96 -8.24 -6.15 0.12
CA ILE A 96 -9.63 -6.40 -0.24
C ILE A 96 -10.37 -5.08 -0.25
N SER A 97 -11.13 -4.79 -1.31
CA SER A 97 -11.97 -3.59 -1.35
C SER A 97 -13.45 -3.94 -1.49
N PHE A 98 -14.26 -3.11 -0.85
CA PHE A 98 -15.70 -3.27 -0.71
C PHE A 98 -16.39 -2.04 -1.30
N ASN A 99 -17.46 -2.26 -2.06
CA ASN A 99 -18.40 -1.18 -2.38
C ASN A 99 -19.44 -1.11 -1.28
N VAL A 100 -19.67 0.09 -0.75
CA VAL A 100 -20.57 0.34 0.38
C VAL A 100 -22.05 0.20 0.00
N ASN A 101 -22.36 0.42 -1.28
CA ASN A 101 -23.71 0.44 -1.82
C ASN A 101 -24.12 -0.91 -2.45
N ASP A 102 -23.18 -1.81 -2.75
CA ASP A 102 -23.49 -3.16 -3.22
C ASP A 102 -23.51 -4.10 -2.01
N ASN A 103 -24.69 -4.62 -1.67
CA ASN A 103 -24.85 -5.60 -0.59
C ASN A 103 -24.21 -6.95 -0.91
N ASN A 104 -23.79 -7.19 -2.16
CA ASN A 104 -23.06 -8.39 -2.53
C ASN A 104 -21.56 -8.18 -2.30
N PHE A 105 -20.96 -9.07 -1.50
CA PHE A 105 -19.51 -9.16 -1.41
C PHE A 105 -18.94 -9.47 -2.81
N LYS A 106 -18.33 -8.47 -3.42
CA LYS A 106 -17.51 -8.61 -4.62
C LYS A 106 -16.17 -8.00 -4.29
N GLU A 107 -15.12 -8.81 -4.41
CA GLU A 107 -13.77 -8.31 -4.33
C GLU A 107 -13.53 -7.40 -5.54
N PHE A 108 -13.40 -6.10 -5.31
CA PHE A 108 -13.03 -5.19 -6.37
C PHE A 108 -11.51 -5.02 -6.37
N LYS A 109 -10.88 -5.23 -7.52
CA LYS A 109 -9.51 -4.77 -7.74
C LYS A 109 -9.56 -3.27 -8.02
N VAL A 110 -9.56 -2.46 -6.97
CA VAL A 110 -9.37 -1.01 -7.13
C VAL A 110 -7.99 -0.81 -7.72
N ARG A 111 -7.93 -0.36 -8.97
CA ARG A 111 -6.67 0.06 -9.58
C ARG A 111 -6.21 1.30 -8.82
N PRO A 112 -5.02 1.29 -8.20
CA PRO A 112 -4.55 2.42 -7.42
C PRO A 112 -4.35 3.59 -8.38
N SER A 113 -5.21 4.60 -8.29
CA SER A 113 -4.99 5.85 -9.01
C SER A 113 -4.09 6.80 -8.23
N ASN A 114 -3.93 6.64 -6.91
CA ASN A 114 -3.01 7.40 -6.03
C ASN A 114 -2.93 6.84 -4.57
N ASP A 115 -2.91 5.51 -4.37
CA ASP A 115 -2.73 4.95 -3.02
C ASP A 115 -1.23 4.76 -2.71
N MET A 116 -0.67 5.69 -1.92
CA MET A 116 0.74 5.73 -1.51
C MET A 116 1.20 4.53 -0.65
N ASP A 117 2.43 4.11 -0.98
CA ASP A 117 3.58 3.90 -0.09
C ASP A 117 3.49 2.89 1.05
N TRP A 118 3.51 1.61 0.67
CA TRP A 118 4.29 0.61 1.42
C TRP A 118 5.28 -0.12 0.50
N ALA A 119 5.43 0.37 -0.73
CA ALA A 119 6.41 -0.07 -1.70
C ALA A 119 7.77 -0.17 -1.02
N SER A 120 8.30 -1.39 -0.92
CA SER A 120 9.67 -1.61 -0.46
C SER A 120 10.61 -0.64 -1.17
N GLU A 121 11.74 -0.26 -0.58
CA GLU A 121 12.69 0.66 -1.21
C GLU A 121 13.02 0.27 -2.67
N GLY A 122 12.98 -1.04 -2.98
CA GLY A 122 13.09 -1.57 -4.34
C GLY A 122 11.91 -1.25 -5.26
N GLU A 123 10.68 -1.27 -4.78
CA GLU A 123 9.49 -0.85 -5.54
C GLU A 123 9.44 0.68 -5.72
N ASN A 124 9.91 1.46 -4.74
CA ASN A 124 10.04 2.93 -4.87
C ASN A 124 11.13 3.33 -5.88
N GLN A 125 12.28 2.63 -5.87
CA GLN A 125 13.30 2.80 -6.90
C GLN A 125 12.79 2.39 -8.28
N LEU A 126 12.06 1.27 -8.37
CA LEU A 126 11.47 0.80 -9.62
C LEU A 126 10.47 1.84 -10.16
N ASN A 127 9.55 2.33 -9.33
CA ASN A 127 8.56 3.33 -9.70
C ASN A 127 9.21 4.66 -10.15
N THR A 128 10.26 5.10 -9.46
CA THR A 128 11.05 6.29 -9.84
C THR A 128 11.71 6.08 -11.21
N SER A 129 12.31 4.91 -11.45
CA SER A 129 12.94 4.58 -12.74
C SER A 129 11.91 4.48 -13.87
N GLU A 130 10.72 3.94 -13.61
CA GLU A 130 9.62 3.87 -14.58
C GLU A 130 9.16 5.26 -15.01
N TRP A 131 9.06 6.18 -14.05
CA TRP A 131 8.64 7.56 -14.32
C TRP A 131 9.68 8.32 -15.16
N PHE A 132 10.96 8.26 -14.79
CA PHE A 132 12.04 8.88 -15.57
C PHE A 132 12.15 8.31 -16.98
N GLY A 133 12.02 6.99 -17.15
CA GLY A 133 12.07 6.37 -18.48
C GLY A 133 10.91 6.80 -19.38
N ALA A 134 9.70 6.89 -18.85
CA ALA A 134 8.54 7.37 -19.60
C ALA A 134 8.73 8.83 -20.05
N LEU A 135 9.26 9.66 -19.15
CA LEU A 135 9.52 11.08 -19.40
C LEU A 135 10.60 11.27 -20.48
N ILE A 136 11.72 10.54 -20.42
CA ILE A 136 12.78 10.58 -21.43
C ILE A 136 12.25 10.17 -22.81
N ARG A 137 11.49 9.07 -22.90
CA ARG A 137 10.92 8.60 -24.16
C ARG A 137 9.91 9.59 -24.73
N TYR A 138 9.11 10.22 -23.88
CA TYR A 138 8.20 11.28 -24.29
C TYR A 138 8.95 12.48 -24.86
N PHE A 139 10.02 12.94 -24.19
CA PHE A 139 10.85 14.04 -24.69
C PHE A 139 11.58 13.70 -26.00
N MET A 140 12.08 12.46 -26.17
CA MET A 140 12.64 12.00 -27.45
C MET A 140 11.61 12.01 -28.58
N GLY A 141 10.33 11.85 -28.26
CA GLY A 141 9.22 11.93 -29.21
C GLY A 141 8.83 13.36 -29.63
N PHE A 142 9.47 14.41 -29.08
CA PHE A 142 9.16 15.82 -29.36
C PHE A 142 7.64 16.13 -29.32
N GLY A 143 6.91 15.51 -28.38
CA GLY A 143 5.47 15.73 -28.20
C GLY A 143 4.56 15.18 -29.31
N LYS A 144 5.08 14.44 -30.30
CA LYS A 144 4.28 13.83 -31.38
C LYS A 144 3.35 12.73 -30.89
N THR A 145 3.62 12.16 -29.72
CA THR A 145 2.88 11.06 -29.11
C THR A 145 2.46 11.45 -27.70
N LYS A 146 1.24 11.08 -27.30
CA LYS A 146 0.70 11.43 -25.98
C LYS A 146 1.48 10.71 -24.89
N PHE A 147 1.76 11.36 -23.76
CA PHE A 147 2.47 10.74 -22.64
C PHE A 147 1.87 9.40 -22.20
N ASN A 148 0.53 9.29 -22.20
CA ASN A 148 -0.19 8.07 -21.84
C ASN A 148 0.10 6.86 -22.76
N SER A 149 0.65 7.06 -23.96
CA SER A 149 1.10 5.94 -24.80
C SER A 149 2.41 5.33 -24.30
N PHE A 150 3.20 6.07 -23.53
CA PHE A 150 4.46 5.61 -22.94
C PHE A 150 4.28 5.08 -21.52
N TYR A 151 3.35 5.66 -20.75
CA TYR A 151 3.06 5.24 -19.37
C TYR A 151 1.88 4.26 -19.32
N ASN A 152 2.11 3.02 -19.78
CA ASN A 152 1.12 1.94 -19.76
C ASN A 152 1.79 0.64 -19.27
N GLN A 153 1.00 -0.27 -18.69
CA GLN A 153 1.46 -1.52 -18.07
C GLN A 153 2.34 -2.39 -18.98
N LYS A 154 2.12 -2.34 -20.31
CA LYS A 154 2.93 -3.06 -21.30
C LYS A 154 4.34 -2.48 -21.50
N GLU A 155 4.51 -1.18 -21.21
CA GLU A 155 5.74 -0.43 -21.47
C GLU A 155 6.53 -0.11 -20.18
N LEU A 156 5.98 -0.41 -18.99
CA LEU A 156 6.63 -0.17 -17.70
C LEU A 156 8.04 -0.77 -17.61
N LYS A 157 8.21 -2.04 -18.01
CA LYS A 157 9.52 -2.70 -18.01
C LYS A 157 10.57 -1.97 -18.86
N LYS A 158 10.17 -1.46 -20.02
CA LYS A 158 11.07 -0.70 -20.91
C LYS A 158 11.41 0.65 -20.30
N ASN A 159 10.44 1.30 -19.67
CA ASN A 159 10.65 2.58 -19.01
C ASN A 159 11.60 2.42 -17.80
N ALA A 160 11.41 1.39 -16.97
CA ALA A 160 12.31 1.09 -15.86
C ALA A 160 13.77 0.94 -16.31
N ILE A 161 14.01 0.19 -17.39
CA ILE A 161 15.37 0.01 -17.95
C ILE A 161 15.98 1.35 -18.37
N ILE A 162 15.23 2.18 -19.09
CA ILE A 162 15.72 3.48 -19.58
C ILE A 162 15.95 4.45 -18.43
N GLY A 163 15.06 4.50 -17.44
CA GLY A 163 15.21 5.36 -16.27
C GLY A 163 16.39 4.97 -15.40
N ASN A 164 16.64 3.67 -15.21
CA ASN A 164 17.79 3.20 -14.45
C ASN A 164 19.12 3.56 -15.16
N LEU A 165 19.19 3.38 -16.48
CA LEU A 165 20.37 3.78 -17.27
C LEU A 165 20.63 5.29 -17.17
N PHE A 166 19.57 6.10 -17.15
CA PHE A 166 19.67 7.54 -16.93
C PHE A 166 20.19 7.88 -15.52
N GLN A 167 19.67 7.23 -14.48
CA GLN A 167 20.12 7.45 -13.10
C GLN A 167 21.60 7.13 -12.91
N ILE A 168 22.08 6.01 -13.46
CA ILE A 168 23.51 5.64 -13.44
C ILE A 168 24.35 6.71 -14.13
N THR A 169 23.89 7.19 -15.29
CA THR A 169 24.60 8.24 -16.04
C THR A 169 24.69 9.53 -15.25
N LEU A 170 23.59 9.96 -14.61
CA LEU A 170 23.54 11.16 -13.78
C LEU A 170 24.49 11.06 -12.59
N LEU A 171 24.55 9.89 -11.95
CA LEU A 171 25.47 9.63 -10.85
C LEU A 171 26.94 9.74 -11.29
N ILE A 172 27.31 9.18 -12.46
CA ILE A 172 28.67 9.32 -13.02
C ILE A 172 29.00 10.79 -13.31
N VAL A 173 28.08 11.53 -13.93
CA VAL A 173 28.28 12.96 -14.23
C VAL A 173 28.42 13.78 -12.95
N PHE A 174 27.62 13.47 -11.93
CA PHE A 174 27.68 14.13 -10.63
C PHE A 174 29.05 13.95 -9.97
N PHE A 175 29.57 12.73 -9.92
CA PHE A 175 30.92 12.47 -9.39
C PHE A 175 32.02 13.13 -10.23
N TYR A 176 31.89 13.15 -11.56
CA TYR A 176 32.83 13.85 -12.43
C TYR A 176 32.86 15.36 -12.16
N LEU A 177 31.68 15.98 -11.99
CA LEU A 177 31.59 17.41 -11.66
C LEU A 177 32.18 17.70 -10.28
N LEU A 178 31.86 16.90 -9.26
CA LEU A 178 32.46 17.03 -7.94
C LEU A 178 33.99 16.95 -7.99
N TYR A 179 34.54 15.99 -8.74
CA TYR A 179 35.98 15.88 -8.94
C TYR A 179 36.58 17.14 -9.58
N ARG A 180 35.93 17.71 -10.61
CA ARG A 180 36.39 18.93 -11.28
C ARG A 180 36.29 20.20 -10.45
N PHE A 181 35.32 20.30 -9.54
CA PHE A 181 35.15 21.47 -8.67
C PHE A 181 35.93 21.38 -7.35
N THR A 182 36.44 20.19 -6.99
CA THR A 182 37.27 19.98 -5.80
C THR A 182 38.78 20.16 -6.11
N GLN A 183 39.18 20.08 -7.38
CA GLN A 183 40.50 20.51 -7.87
C GLN A 183 40.53 22.01 -8.20
#